data_AF-A0AA35TJD8-F1
#
_entry.id   AF-A0AA35TJD8-F1
#
_cell.length_a   1.000
_cell.length_b   1.000
_cell.length_c   1.000
_cell.angle_alpha   90.00
_cell.angle_beta   90.00
_cell.angle_gamma   90.00
#
_symmetry.space_group_name_H-M   'P 1'
#
loop_
_entity.id
_entity.type
_entity.pdbx_description
1 polymer ?
#
loop_
_entity_poly.entity_id
_entity_poly.type
_entity_poly.pdbx_seq_one_letter_code
_entity_poly.pdbx_strand_id
1 'polypeptide(L)'
;MYRLPVGRFKIDINSMILYNCHLRKPPTTIEEQRPCLLVQTTDGWLKILDACSGECLRSAFVSSIIKFSSLDWADYYHTIQLKSTVSQIRRSGSRGLPPPTSDRLMIMYIFKIHPLQLAGSFSLNRSVS
;
A
#
# COMPACT_ATOMS: atom_id res chain seq x y z
N MET A 1 27.54 -12.29 -8.48
CA MET A 1 26.92 -11.28 -9.36
C MET A 1 25.41 -11.43 -9.23
N TYR A 2 24.72 -10.44 -8.66
CA TYR A 2 23.26 -10.48 -8.52
C TYR A 2 22.60 -10.30 -9.90
N ARG A 3 21.61 -11.14 -10.23
CA ARG A 3 20.81 -11.04 -11.47
C ARG A 3 19.37 -10.76 -11.11
N LEU A 4 18.82 -9.68 -11.66
CA LEU A 4 17.38 -9.43 -11.56
C LEU A 4 16.64 -10.49 -12.39
N PRO A 5 15.60 -11.14 -11.85
CA PRO A 5 14.78 -12.04 -12.64
C PRO A 5 14.15 -11.27 -13.81
N VAL A 6 14.09 -11.91 -14.98
CA VAL A 6 13.44 -11.34 -16.17
C VAL A 6 11.93 -11.42 -15.95
N GLY A 7 11.40 -10.44 -15.22
CA GLY A 7 9.98 -10.36 -14.89
C GLY A 7 9.14 -10.05 -16.12
N ARG A 8 8.04 -10.78 -16.33
CA ARG A 8 7.02 -10.49 -17.34
C ARG A 8 5.96 -9.50 -16.85
N PHE A 9 6.34 -8.54 -16.01
CA PHE A 9 5.38 -7.63 -15.38
C PHE A 9 5.08 -6.45 -16.30
N LYS A 10 3.85 -6.39 -16.82
CA LYS A 10 3.23 -5.15 -17.34
C LYS A 10 2.40 -4.47 -16.24
N ILE A 11 2.92 -4.41 -15.03
CA ILE A 11 2.25 -3.78 -13.89
C ILE A 11 3.12 -2.60 -13.48
N ASP A 12 2.55 -1.40 -13.51
CA ASP A 12 3.22 -0.21 -13.01
C ASP A 12 3.15 -0.22 -11.47
N ILE A 13 4.33 -0.22 -10.85
CA ILE A 13 4.52 -0.37 -9.41
C ILE A 13 4.88 0.99 -8.81
N ASN A 14 4.14 1.41 -7.78
CA ASN A 14 4.47 2.61 -6.99
C ASN A 14 5.47 2.30 -5.87
N SER A 15 5.24 1.21 -5.15
CA SER A 15 6.06 0.80 -4.02
C SER A 15 5.95 -0.70 -3.77
N MET A 16 6.98 -1.28 -3.18
CA MET A 16 7.08 -2.73 -2.97
C MET A 16 7.86 -3.08 -1.71
N ILE A 17 7.46 -4.17 -1.07
CA ILE A 17 8.17 -4.79 0.05
C ILE A 17 8.41 -6.27 -0.27
N LEU A 18 9.66 -6.72 -0.18
CA LEU A 18 10.00 -8.14 -0.15
C LEU A 18 9.88 -8.67 1.27
N TYR A 19 9.24 -9.82 1.43
CA TYR A 19 9.06 -10.45 2.72
C TYR A 19 9.12 -11.98 2.60
N ASN A 20 9.55 -12.65 3.67
CA ASN A 20 9.51 -14.10 3.77
C ASN A 20 8.93 -14.46 5.14
N CYS A 21 7.74 -15.06 5.16
CA CYS A 21 6.94 -15.17 6.37
C CYS A 21 6.73 -16.63 6.77
N HIS A 22 7.51 -17.15 7.70
CA HIS A 22 7.32 -18.51 8.22
C HIS A 22 6.38 -18.50 9.43
N LEU A 23 5.11 -18.17 9.22
CA LEU A 23 4.12 -18.03 10.31
C LEU A 23 3.84 -19.34 11.04
N ARG A 24 3.84 -20.47 10.32
CA ARG A 24 3.41 -21.78 10.83
C ARG A 24 4.40 -22.88 10.49
N LYS A 25 4.43 -23.91 11.34
CA LYS A 25 5.16 -25.17 11.10
C LYS A 25 4.19 -26.36 11.29
N PRO A 26 3.86 -27.12 10.23
CA PRO A 26 4.23 -26.89 8.83
C PRO A 26 3.49 -25.69 8.21
N PRO A 27 4.06 -25.04 7.19
CA PRO A 27 3.39 -23.99 6.43
C PRO A 27 2.23 -24.56 5.62
N THR A 28 1.14 -23.80 5.53
CA THR A 28 -0.11 -24.23 4.88
C THR A 28 -0.42 -23.45 3.61
N THR A 29 0.26 -22.33 3.34
CA THR A 29 0.06 -21.53 2.13
C THR A 29 1.37 -21.27 1.39
N ILE A 30 1.30 -20.92 0.10
CA ILE A 30 2.49 -20.63 -0.72
C ILE A 30 3.27 -19.45 -0.13
N GLU A 31 2.54 -18.45 0.38
CA GLU A 31 3.14 -17.26 0.99
C GLU A 31 3.96 -17.59 2.26
N GLU A 32 3.71 -18.75 2.89
CA GLU A 32 4.46 -19.21 4.06
C GLU A 32 5.69 -20.06 3.72
N GLN A 33 5.76 -20.54 2.48
CA GLN A 33 6.80 -21.43 1.99
C GLN A 33 7.88 -20.69 1.21
N ARG A 34 7.56 -19.53 0.63
CA ARG A 34 8.43 -18.83 -0.32
C ARG A 34 8.47 -17.32 -0.06
N PRO A 35 9.57 -16.66 -0.46
CA PRO A 35 9.62 -15.21 -0.47
C PRO A 35 8.52 -14.63 -1.37
N CYS A 36 7.88 -13.57 -0.89
CA CYS A 36 6.78 -12.89 -1.56
C CYS A 36 7.07 -11.39 -1.71
N LEU A 37 6.54 -10.81 -2.78
CA LEU A 37 6.54 -9.37 -3.02
C LEU A 37 5.15 -8.82 -2.74
N LEU A 38 5.07 -7.89 -1.79
CA LEU A 38 3.89 -7.09 -1.57
C LEU A 38 4.02 -5.80 -2.37
N VAL A 39 3.10 -5.60 -3.32
CA VAL A 39 3.22 -4.58 -4.35
C VAL A 39 2.00 -3.67 -4.32
N GLN A 40 2.23 -2.37 -4.26
CA GLN A 40 1.22 -1.36 -4.53
C GLN A 40 1.34 -0.90 -5.98
N THR A 41 0.26 -1.05 -6.74
CA THR A 41 0.23 -0.73 -8.17
C THR A 41 -0.38 0.65 -8.43
N THR A 42 -0.08 1.24 -9.58
CA THR A 42 -0.61 2.56 -9.98
C THR A 42 -2.12 2.56 -10.19
N ASP A 43 -2.71 1.41 -10.56
CA ASP A 43 -4.15 1.21 -10.77
C ASP A 43 -4.93 0.98 -9.45
N GLY A 44 -4.28 1.16 -8.30
CA GLY A 44 -4.95 1.20 -7.01
C GLY A 44 -5.10 -0.15 -6.33
N TRP A 45 -4.37 -1.18 -6.77
CA TRP A 45 -4.37 -2.49 -6.15
C TRP A 45 -3.18 -2.70 -5.23
N LEU A 46 -3.40 -3.54 -4.24
CA LEU A 46 -2.38 -4.14 -3.41
C LEU A 46 -2.34 -5.63 -3.74
N LYS A 47 -1.16 -6.13 -4.13
CA LYS A 47 -0.98 -7.51 -4.60
C LYS A 47 0.12 -8.20 -3.81
N ILE A 48 -0.06 -9.48 -3.52
CA ILE A 48 0.99 -10.38 -3.06
C ILE A 48 1.38 -11.24 -4.26
N LEU A 49 2.65 -11.19 -4.63
CA LEU A 49 3.24 -11.98 -5.70
C LEU A 49 4.23 -12.98 -5.12
N ASP A 50 4.31 -14.18 -5.70
CA ASP A 50 5.45 -15.08 -5.45
C ASP A 50 6.71 -14.42 -6.04
N ALA A 51 7.77 -14.25 -5.24
CA ALA A 51 8.96 -13.51 -5.68
C ALA A 51 9.78 -14.26 -6.73
N CYS A 52 9.60 -15.58 -6.85
CA CYS A 52 10.33 -16.43 -7.79
C CYS A 52 9.60 -16.54 -9.13
N SER A 53 8.29 -16.81 -9.12
CA SER A 53 7.48 -17.00 -10.33
C SER A 53 6.84 -15.71 -10.83
N GLY A 54 6.64 -14.73 -9.94
CA GLY A 54 5.86 -13.54 -10.22
C GLY A 54 4.35 -13.75 -10.29
N GLU A 55 3.88 -14.95 -9.92
CA GLU A 55 2.46 -15.26 -9.89
C GLU A 55 1.75 -14.42 -8.82
N CYS A 56 0.58 -13.87 -9.16
CA CYS A 56 -0.25 -13.14 -8.23
C CYS A 56 -0.99 -14.12 -7.30
N LEU A 57 -0.54 -14.22 -6.07
CA LEU A 57 -1.12 -15.10 -5.05
C LEU A 57 -2.40 -14.51 -4.46
N ARG A 58 -2.40 -13.19 -4.20
CA ARG A 58 -3.56 -12.45 -3.68
C ARG A 58 -3.59 -11.02 -4.17
N SER A 59 -4.80 -10.45 -4.19
CA SER A 59 -5.01 -9.05 -4.50
C SER A 59 -6.13 -8.45 -3.64
N ALA A 60 -6.01 -7.17 -3.35
CA ALA A 60 -7.04 -6.37 -2.71
C ALA A 60 -7.09 -5.00 -3.40
N PHE A 61 -8.29 -4.56 -3.78
CA PHE A 61 -8.48 -3.23 -4.31
C PHE A 61 -8.42 -2.21 -3.16
N VAL A 62 -7.64 -1.15 -3.34
CA VAL A 62 -7.41 -0.12 -2.32
C VAL A 62 -8.19 1.15 -2.66
N SER A 63 -7.88 1.77 -3.80
CA SER A 63 -8.55 2.97 -4.29
C SER A 63 -8.09 3.32 -5.69
N SER A 64 -9.01 3.72 -6.57
CA SER A 64 -8.69 4.32 -7.86
C SER A 64 -8.50 5.85 -7.79
N ILE A 65 -8.84 6.46 -6.65
CA ILE A 65 -8.86 7.92 -6.46
C ILE A 65 -7.67 8.37 -5.62
N ILE A 66 -7.41 7.66 -4.52
CA ILE A 66 -6.34 8.00 -3.58
C ILE A 66 -5.04 7.37 -4.08
N LYS A 67 -4.07 8.21 -4.41
CA LYS A 67 -2.72 7.78 -4.77
C LYS A 67 -1.90 7.58 -3.51
N PHE A 68 -1.77 6.33 -3.06
CA PHE A 68 -0.86 5.98 -1.98
C PHE A 68 0.58 6.10 -2.46
N SER A 69 1.41 6.74 -1.64
CA SER A 69 2.80 7.09 -1.96
C SER A 69 3.81 6.28 -1.16
N SER A 70 3.37 5.59 -0.11
CA SER A 70 4.22 4.68 0.66
C SER A 70 3.49 3.41 1.04
N LEU A 71 4.27 2.34 1.09
CA LEU A 71 3.92 1.03 1.57
C LEU A 71 5.01 0.63 2.56
N ASP A 72 4.65 0.46 3.82
CA ASP A 72 5.59 0.17 4.91
C ASP A 72 5.02 -0.91 5.84
N TRP A 73 5.88 -1.52 6.65
CA TRP A 73 5.43 -2.33 7.78
C TRP A 73 4.77 -1.43 8.84
N ALA A 74 3.64 -1.89 9.38
CA ALA A 74 3.03 -1.33 10.59
C ALA A 74 3.38 -2.20 11.81
N ASP A 75 3.30 -3.52 11.64
CA ASP A 75 3.83 -4.52 12.55
C ASP A 75 4.48 -5.64 11.74
N TYR A 76 5.71 -6.02 12.11
CA TYR A 76 6.57 -6.86 11.28
C TYR A 76 5.89 -8.20 10.98
N TYR A 77 5.80 -8.55 9.70
CA TYR A 77 5.15 -9.77 9.17
C TYR A 77 3.65 -9.94 9.42
N HIS A 78 3.01 -9.05 10.20
CA HIS A 78 1.59 -9.14 10.49
C HIS A 78 0.76 -8.12 9.74
N THR A 79 1.19 -6.86 9.75
CA THR A 79 0.43 -5.76 9.17
C THR A 79 1.30 -4.77 8.41
N ILE A 80 0.72 -4.24 7.34
CA ILE A 80 1.31 -3.19 6.53
C ILE A 80 0.45 -1.94 6.60
N GLN A 81 1.07 -0.80 6.33
CA GLN A 81 0.42 0.49 6.19
C GLN A 81 0.65 1.05 4.79
N LEU A 82 -0.42 1.55 4.19
CA LEU A 82 -0.40 2.38 2.99
C LEU A 82 -0.67 3.82 3.39
N LYS A 83 0.18 4.76 2.96
CA LYS A 83 0.02 6.19 3.29
C LYS A 83 -0.17 7.03 2.04
N SER A 84 -1.06 8.01 2.11
CA SER A 84 -1.25 9.05 1.10
C SER A 84 -1.37 10.41 1.78
N THR A 85 -0.89 11.46 1.13
CA THR A 85 -1.18 12.84 1.50
C THR A 85 -2.00 13.47 0.38
N VAL A 86 -3.22 13.87 0.69
CA VAL A 86 -4.16 14.51 -0.23
C VAL A 86 -4.29 15.98 0.17
N SER A 87 -3.93 16.87 -0.74
CA SER A 87 -4.23 18.30 -0.59
C SER A 87 -5.72 18.52 -0.85
N GLN A 88 -6.48 18.91 0.18
CA GLN A 88 -7.82 19.42 -0.05
C GLN A 88 -7.72 20.90 -0.40
N ILE A 89 -8.02 21.22 -1.65
CA ILE A 89 -8.24 22.60 -2.05
C ILE A 89 -9.67 22.94 -1.63
N ARG A 90 -9.84 23.64 -0.51
CA ARG A 90 -11.09 24.32 -0.21
C ARG A 90 -11.31 25.37 -1.30
N ARG A 91 -12.25 25.12 -2.22
CA ARG A 91 -12.72 26.14 -3.16
C ARG A 91 -13.41 27.23 -2.32
N SER A 92 -12.68 28.29 -1.99
CA SER A 92 -13.24 29.49 -1.38
C SER A 92 -14.21 30.12 -2.39
N GLY A 93 -15.49 29.80 -2.26
CA GLY A 93 -16.58 30.51 -2.90
C GLY A 93 -16.92 31.76 -2.09
N SER A 94 -16.07 32.78 -2.10
CA SER A 94 -16.45 34.14 -1.69
C SER A 94 -15.30 35.12 -1.94
N ARG A 95 -15.59 36.18 -2.69
CA ARG A 95 -14.71 37.35 -2.84
C ARG A 95 -14.46 37.95 -1.46
N GLY A 96 -13.24 37.87 -0.94
CA GLY A 96 -12.79 38.68 0.21
C GLY A 96 -12.22 37.93 1.42
N LEU A 97 -12.07 36.61 1.41
CA LEU A 97 -11.46 35.86 2.52
C LEU A 97 -9.98 35.49 2.24
N PRO A 98 -9.16 35.30 3.30
CA PRO A 98 -7.72 35.04 3.19
C PRO A 98 -7.39 33.83 2.30
N PRO A 99 -6.14 33.72 1.80
CA PRO A 99 -5.75 32.70 0.83
C PRO A 99 -6.16 31.29 1.30
N PRO A 100 -6.49 30.39 0.36
CA PRO A 100 -6.97 29.05 0.69
C PRO A 100 -5.95 28.35 1.60
N THR A 101 -6.33 28.10 2.85
CA THR A 101 -5.58 27.23 3.75
C THR A 101 -5.54 25.86 3.09
N SER A 102 -4.34 25.41 2.72
CA SER A 102 -4.15 24.08 2.18
C SER A 102 -4.25 23.08 3.32
N ASP A 103 -5.48 22.66 3.63
CA ASP A 103 -5.71 21.54 4.53
C ASP A 103 -5.13 20.29 3.85
N ARG A 104 -4.09 19.72 4.46
CA ARG A 104 -3.50 18.45 4.02
C ARG A 104 -4.16 17.33 4.82
N LEU A 105 -4.90 16.48 4.13
CA LEU A 105 -5.40 15.24 4.69
C LEU A 105 -4.35 14.15 4.49
N MET A 106 -3.88 13.56 5.57
CA MET A 106 -3.12 12.31 5.52
C MET A 106 -4.10 11.15 5.65
N ILE A 107 -4.08 10.22 4.71
CA ILE A 107 -4.89 9.00 4.72
C ILE A 107 -3.96 7.82 4.92
N MET A 108 -4.33 6.94 5.85
CA MET A 108 -3.60 5.71 6.10
C MET A 108 -4.53 4.51 6.18
N TYR A 109 -4.20 3.46 5.44
CA TYR A 109 -4.88 2.16 5.52
C TYR A 109 -3.93 1.12 6.09
N ILE A 110 -4.43 0.28 6.99
CA ILE A 110 -3.69 -0.83 7.59
C ILE A 110 -4.27 -2.13 7.05
N PHE A 111 -3.44 -3.02 6.52
CA PHE A 111 -3.85 -4.35 6.07
C PHE A 111 -3.15 -5.45 6.87
N LYS A 112 -3.88 -6.51 7.20
CA LYS A 112 -3.30 -7.82 7.53
C LYS A 112 -2.80 -8.47 6.25
N ILE A 113 -1.68 -9.20 6.33
CA ILE A 113 -1.11 -9.89 5.16
C ILE A 113 -1.67 -11.31 4.99
N HIS A 114 -1.93 -12.00 6.11
CA HIS A 114 -2.39 -13.39 6.12
C HIS A 114 -3.70 -13.54 6.92
N PRO A 115 -4.87 -13.54 6.27
CA PRO A 115 -5.10 -13.25 4.85
C PRO A 115 -4.98 -11.74 4.54
N LEU A 116 -4.79 -11.41 3.26
CA LEU A 116 -4.71 -10.03 2.80
C LEU A 116 -6.06 -9.33 2.98
N GLN A 117 -6.17 -8.48 3.99
CA GLN A 117 -7.44 -7.87 4.37
C GLN A 117 -7.24 -6.50 5.03
N LEU A 118 -8.09 -5.53 4.71
CA LEU A 118 -8.13 -4.24 5.38
C LEU A 118 -8.48 -4.43 6.86
N ALA A 119 -7.58 -4.02 7.74
CA ALA A 119 -7.74 -4.08 9.19
C ALA A 119 -8.27 -2.77 9.77
N GLY A 120 -7.97 -1.64 9.12
CA GLY A 120 -8.45 -0.33 9.54
C GLY A 120 -8.04 0.78 8.58
N SER A 121 -8.72 1.91 8.68
CA SER A 121 -8.39 3.13 7.97
C SER A 121 -8.52 4.32 8.89
N PHE A 122 -7.68 5.32 8.70
CA PHE A 122 -7.81 6.60 9.40
C PHE A 122 -7.37 7.75 8.51
N SER A 123 -7.92 8.92 8.80
CA SER A 123 -7.60 10.16 8.12
C SER A 123 -7.28 11.23 9.16
N LEU A 124 -6.15 11.90 8.99
CA LEU A 124 -5.70 13.00 9.85
C LEU A 124 -5.75 14.29 9.05
N ASN A 125 -6.50 15.27 9.55
CA ASN A 125 -6.43 16.61 9.01
C ASN A 125 -5.26 17.36 9.65
N ARG A 126 -4.25 17.67 8.85
CA ARG A 126 -3.17 18.54 9.30
C ARG A 126 -3.61 19.98 9.06
N SER A 127 -4.37 20.52 10.01
CA SER A 127 -4.54 21.97 10.12
C SER A 127 -3.19 22.55 10.56
N VAL A 128 -2.56 23.34 9.70
CA VAL A 128 -1.42 24.16 10.10
C VAL A 128 -2.00 25.28 10.97
N SER A 129 -1.91 25.11 12.28
CA SER A 129 -2.10 26.19 13.27
C SER A 129 -0.95 27.18 13.18
#